data_AF-A0A7W0Z3T6-F1
#
_entry.id   AF-A0A7W0Z3T6-F1
#
_cell.length_a   1.000
_cell.length_b   1.000
_cell.length_c   1.000
_cell.angle_alpha   90.00
_cell.angle_beta   90.00
_cell.angle_gamma   90.00
#
_symmetry.space_group_name_H-M   'P 1'
#
loop_
_entity.id
_entity.type
_entity.pdbx_description
1 polymer ?
#
loop_
_entity_poly.entity_id
_entity_poly.type
_entity_poly.pdbx_seq_one_letter_code
_entity_poly.pdbx_strand_id
1 'polypeptide(L)'
;MGERRRVLLAGESWVMHTIHQKGFDAFTTTAYGEGHAWLEAALAAGGWEVVHLPNHLAAARFPTTLAELAAYDAVILSDIGANTLLLHPDTFERSRPMPNRLALLRDWVAGGGGLVMVGGYLSFNGIEGKARYGGTAVEEALPVELVPGDDRVELPEGVAPRVRAGDHPIVAGVAGE
;
A
#
# COMPACT_ATOMS: atom_id res chain seq x y z
N MET A 1 -8.97 -16.08 25.80
CA MET A 1 -8.09 -15.18 25.04
C MET A 1 -8.88 -14.78 23.80
N GLY A 2 -9.32 -13.53 23.66
CA GLY A 2 -10.02 -13.11 22.44
C GLY A 2 -9.07 -13.24 21.25
N GLU A 3 -9.61 -13.58 20.07
CA GLU A 3 -8.83 -13.67 18.84
C GLU A 3 -8.16 -12.32 18.58
N ARG A 4 -6.83 -12.32 18.41
CA ARG A 4 -6.06 -11.09 18.18
C ARG A 4 -6.22 -10.72 16.70
N ARG A 5 -6.75 -9.52 16.44
CA ARG A 5 -6.93 -9.01 15.08
C ARG A 5 -5.60 -8.88 14.35
N ARG A 6 -5.54 -9.26 13.09
CA ARG A 6 -4.31 -9.34 12.29
C ARG A 6 -4.44 -8.54 11.00
N VAL A 7 -3.43 -7.74 10.70
CA VAL A 7 -3.39 -6.86 9.53
C VAL A 7 -2.12 -7.11 8.72
N LEU A 8 -2.28 -7.27 7.40
CA LEU A 8 -1.17 -7.30 6.45
C LEU A 8 -0.90 -5.87 5.96
N LEU A 9 0.27 -5.32 6.29
CA LEU A 9 0.74 -4.05 5.74
C LEU A 9 1.72 -4.32 4.60
N ALA A 10 1.27 -4.17 3.36
CA ALA A 10 2.12 -4.34 2.18
C ALA A 10 2.62 -3.00 1.65
N GLY A 11 3.93 -2.91 1.40
CA GLY A 11 4.60 -1.71 0.89
C GLY A 11 5.51 -1.06 1.92
N GLU A 12 5.50 0.27 2.02
CA GLU A 12 6.28 1.06 2.99
C GLU A 12 7.78 0.69 3.07
N SER A 13 8.37 0.38 1.93
CA SER A 13 9.81 0.10 1.84
C SER A 13 10.35 0.50 0.48
N TRP A 14 11.58 0.97 0.42
CA TRP A 14 12.20 1.40 -0.83
C TRP A 14 13.70 1.12 -0.84
N VAL A 15 14.27 1.03 -2.03
CA VAL A 15 15.71 0.99 -2.24
C VAL A 15 16.08 2.22 -3.05
N MET A 16 16.90 3.09 -2.49
CA MET A 16 17.49 4.23 -3.20
C MET A 16 18.81 3.79 -3.81
N HIS A 17 18.98 4.02 -5.11
CA HIS A 17 20.28 4.00 -5.76
C HIS A 17 20.59 5.40 -6.25
N THR A 18 21.62 6.02 -5.67
CA THR A 18 21.97 7.43 -5.91
C THR A 18 23.30 7.51 -6.64
N ILE A 19 23.34 8.32 -7.69
CA ILE A 19 24.57 8.68 -8.39
C ILE A 19 24.98 10.09 -7.93
N HIS A 20 26.16 10.20 -7.33
CA HIS A 20 26.76 11.46 -6.91
C HIS A 20 27.77 11.90 -7.97
N GLN A 21 27.45 12.95 -8.74
CA GLN A 21 28.37 13.54 -9.73
C GLN A 21 29.05 14.78 -9.13
N LYS A 22 30.39 14.82 -9.17
CA LYS A 22 31.20 15.95 -8.70
C LYS A 22 32.32 16.26 -9.70
N GLY A 23 32.09 17.25 -10.55
CA GLY A 23 33.03 17.58 -11.63
C GLY A 23 33.18 16.38 -12.58
N PHE A 24 34.42 15.90 -12.76
CA PHE A 24 34.71 14.73 -13.57
C PHE A 24 34.30 13.40 -12.91
N ASP A 25 34.22 13.38 -11.58
CA ASP A 25 34.09 12.13 -10.82
C ASP A 25 32.62 11.79 -10.53
N ALA A 26 32.34 10.48 -10.46
CA ALA A 26 31.08 9.94 -10.01
C ALA A 26 31.29 8.82 -8.99
N PHE A 27 30.42 8.74 -8.00
CA PHE A 27 30.32 7.58 -7.10
C PHE A 27 28.87 7.28 -6.77
N THR A 28 28.57 6.05 -6.35
CA THR A 28 27.20 5.62 -6.07
C THR A 28 27.00 5.25 -4.60
N THR A 29 25.77 5.42 -4.12
CA THR A 29 25.32 4.90 -2.83
C THR A 29 24.02 4.13 -3.02
N THR A 30 23.87 3.01 -2.32
CA THR A 30 22.62 2.26 -2.26
C THR A 30 22.17 2.17 -0.81
N ALA A 31 20.91 2.50 -0.54
CA ALA A 31 20.33 2.46 0.79
C ALA A 31 18.92 1.85 0.75
N TYR A 32 18.59 1.08 1.78
CA TYR A 32 17.25 0.56 2.02
C TYR A 32 16.57 1.41 3.09
N GLY A 33 15.27 1.67 2.95
CA GLY A 33 14.47 2.41 3.91
C GLY A 33 13.08 1.81 4.06
N GLU A 34 12.47 2.07 5.22
CA GLU A 34 11.10 1.68 5.57
C GLU A 34 10.38 2.85 6.24
N GLY A 35 9.08 3.01 5.95
CA GLY A 35 8.25 4.12 6.42
C GLY A 35 7.17 3.75 7.44
N HIS A 36 7.01 2.47 7.76
CA HIS A 36 5.84 1.98 8.49
C HIS A 36 5.92 2.04 10.02
N ALA A 37 7.11 2.25 10.61
CA ALA A 37 7.35 2.00 12.04
C ALA A 37 6.34 2.69 13.00
N TRP A 38 5.98 3.94 12.70
CA TRP A 38 5.00 4.68 13.52
C TRP A 38 3.58 4.13 13.38
N LEU A 39 3.17 3.76 12.17
CA LEU A 39 1.87 3.14 11.91
C LEU A 39 1.78 1.76 12.58
N GLU A 40 2.82 0.94 12.44
CA GLU A 40 2.90 -0.37 13.09
C GLU A 40 2.80 -0.23 14.62
N ALA A 41 3.57 0.68 15.23
CA ALA A 41 3.53 0.91 16.67
C ALA A 41 2.12 1.34 17.14
N ALA A 42 1.45 2.22 16.39
CA ALA A 42 0.10 2.67 16.71
C ALA A 42 -0.94 1.54 16.60
N LEU A 43 -0.87 0.72 15.54
CA LEU A 43 -1.75 -0.44 15.36
C LEU A 43 -1.51 -1.49 16.45
N ALA A 44 -0.25 -1.76 16.78
CA ALA A 44 0.13 -2.68 17.86
C ALA A 44 -0.39 -2.19 19.23
N ALA A 45 -0.26 -0.88 19.51
CA ALA A 45 -0.84 -0.28 20.71
C ALA A 45 -2.38 -0.38 20.74
N GLY A 46 -3.03 -0.36 19.57
CA GLY A 46 -4.45 -0.64 19.39
C GLY A 46 -4.84 -2.13 19.48
N GLY A 47 -3.90 -3.02 19.77
CA GLY A 47 -4.12 -4.45 19.96
C GLY A 47 -4.12 -5.29 18.67
N TRP A 48 -3.62 -4.75 17.56
CA TRP A 48 -3.47 -5.49 16.31
C TRP A 48 -2.12 -6.23 16.25
N GLU A 49 -2.12 -7.40 15.63
CA GLU A 49 -0.92 -8.02 15.09
C GLU A 49 -0.65 -7.46 13.70
N VAL A 50 0.48 -6.78 13.52
CA VAL A 50 0.89 -6.24 12.24
C VAL A 50 1.87 -7.18 11.57
N VAL A 51 1.61 -7.50 10.31
CA VAL A 51 2.52 -8.26 9.45
C VAL A 51 2.97 -7.33 8.34
N HIS A 52 4.19 -6.81 8.44
CA HIS A 52 4.78 -6.00 7.38
C HIS A 52 5.32 -6.88 6.25
N LEU A 53 4.98 -6.52 5.02
CA LEU A 53 5.46 -7.14 3.80
C LEU A 53 6.09 -6.07 2.89
N PRO A 54 7.41 -5.92 2.89
CA PRO A 54 8.09 -4.88 2.12
C PRO A 54 7.94 -5.10 0.61
N ASN A 55 7.99 -4.00 -0.16
CA ASN A 55 7.81 -3.95 -1.61
C ASN A 55 8.63 -5.02 -2.36
N HIS A 56 9.91 -5.20 -2.01
CA HIS A 56 10.81 -6.14 -2.69
C HIS A 56 10.46 -7.62 -2.44
N LEU A 57 9.69 -7.92 -1.38
CA LEU A 57 9.19 -9.27 -1.08
C LEU A 57 7.75 -9.46 -1.55
N ALA A 58 6.95 -8.38 -1.61
CA ALA A 58 5.53 -8.43 -1.94
C ALA A 58 5.26 -9.09 -3.29
N ALA A 59 6.11 -8.84 -4.30
CA ALA A 59 5.95 -9.45 -5.61
C ALA A 59 5.91 -10.99 -5.55
N ALA A 60 6.67 -11.62 -4.65
CA ALA A 60 6.73 -13.08 -4.51
C ALA A 60 5.84 -13.62 -3.37
N ARG A 61 5.64 -12.85 -2.30
CA ARG A 61 5.06 -13.36 -1.04
C ARG A 61 3.68 -12.82 -0.70
N PHE A 62 3.16 -11.86 -1.47
CA PHE A 62 1.78 -11.41 -1.26
C PHE A 62 0.81 -12.57 -1.51
N PRO A 63 -0.22 -12.76 -0.67
CA PRO A 63 -1.21 -13.84 -0.81
C PRO A 63 -1.68 -14.06 -2.24
N THR A 64 -1.76 -15.33 -2.63
CA THR A 64 -2.15 -15.78 -3.97
C THR A 64 -3.49 -16.51 -3.97
N THR A 65 -4.12 -16.68 -2.80
CA THR A 65 -5.43 -17.30 -2.65
C THR A 65 -6.30 -16.54 -1.65
N LEU A 66 -7.63 -16.70 -1.75
CA LEU A 66 -8.58 -16.16 -0.77
C LEU A 66 -8.36 -16.75 0.63
N ALA A 67 -7.96 -18.02 0.72
CA ALA A 67 -7.68 -18.68 2.00
C ALA A 67 -6.48 -18.06 2.72
N GLU A 68 -5.43 -17.68 1.98
CA GLU A 68 -4.29 -16.96 2.54
C GLU A 68 -4.67 -15.54 2.99
N LEU A 69 -5.54 -14.85 2.24
CA LEU A 69 -6.07 -13.54 2.63
C LEU A 69 -6.98 -13.62 3.87
N ALA A 70 -7.75 -14.71 4.02
CA ALA A 70 -8.61 -14.95 5.18
C ALA A 70 -7.85 -15.12 6.51
N ALA A 71 -6.52 -15.22 6.47
CA ALA A 71 -5.67 -15.19 7.67
C ALA A 71 -5.47 -13.77 8.25
N TYR A 72 -6.07 -12.75 7.62
CA TYR A 72 -6.02 -11.35 8.03
C TYR A 72 -7.44 -10.80 8.14
N ASP A 73 -7.67 -9.88 9.08
CA ASP A 73 -8.92 -9.12 9.17
C ASP A 73 -8.90 -7.90 8.24
N ALA A 74 -7.69 -7.39 7.96
CA ALA A 74 -7.48 -6.25 7.08
C ALA A 74 -6.18 -6.36 6.26
N VAL A 75 -6.19 -5.75 5.08
CA VAL A 75 -5.00 -5.48 4.26
C VAL A 75 -4.85 -3.97 4.12
N ILE A 76 -3.63 -3.47 4.37
CA ILE A 76 -3.23 -2.10 4.10
C ILE A 76 -2.25 -2.11 2.93
N LEU A 77 -2.60 -1.41 1.85
CA LEU A 77 -1.70 -1.11 0.74
C LEU A 77 -1.18 0.32 0.92
N SER A 78 0.12 0.49 1.09
CA SER A 78 0.73 1.81 1.33
C SER A 78 2.06 1.94 0.59
N ASP A 79 2.12 2.90 -0.34
CA ASP A 79 3.28 3.18 -1.19
C ASP A 79 3.83 1.92 -1.91
N ILE A 80 2.91 1.18 -2.52
CA ILE A 80 3.14 -0.05 -3.31
C ILE A 80 2.34 0.00 -4.60
N GLY A 81 3.02 0.04 -5.75
CA GLY A 81 2.33 0.10 -7.04
C GLY A 81 1.67 -1.24 -7.43
N ALA A 82 0.58 -1.16 -8.20
CA ALA A 82 -0.17 -2.30 -8.72
C ALA A 82 0.72 -3.32 -9.45
N ASN A 83 1.75 -2.85 -10.14
CA ASN A 83 2.71 -3.71 -10.84
C ASN A 83 3.37 -4.73 -9.89
N THR A 84 3.71 -4.36 -8.65
CA THR A 84 4.29 -5.28 -7.67
C THR A 84 3.36 -6.46 -7.40
N LEU A 85 2.04 -6.21 -7.35
CA LEU A 85 1.03 -7.25 -7.09
C LEU A 85 0.62 -7.98 -8.37
N LEU A 86 0.74 -7.39 -9.55
CA LEU A 86 0.39 -8.05 -10.81
C LEU A 86 1.54 -8.87 -11.41
N LEU A 87 2.78 -8.46 -11.21
CA LEU A 87 3.97 -9.03 -11.84
C LEU A 87 4.71 -9.96 -10.87
N HIS A 88 4.06 -11.06 -10.49
CA HIS A 88 4.74 -12.12 -9.72
C HIS A 88 5.99 -12.61 -10.49
N PRO A 89 7.12 -12.98 -9.83
CA PRO A 89 8.33 -13.45 -10.53
C PRO A 89 8.07 -14.61 -11.51
N ASP A 90 7.22 -15.58 -11.13
CA ASP A 90 6.80 -16.64 -12.06
C ASP A 90 6.09 -16.09 -13.31
N THR A 91 5.34 -14.99 -13.22
CA THR A 91 4.69 -14.33 -14.36
C THR A 91 5.68 -13.51 -15.17
N PHE A 92 6.48 -12.65 -14.54
CA PHE A 92 7.34 -11.71 -15.23
C PHE A 92 8.62 -12.36 -15.78
N GLU A 93 9.28 -13.20 -15.00
CA GLU A 93 10.59 -13.77 -15.36
C GLU A 93 10.46 -15.13 -16.06
N ARG A 94 9.38 -15.87 -15.77
CA ARG A 94 9.22 -17.27 -16.22
C ARG A 94 8.02 -17.47 -17.14
N SER A 95 7.28 -16.41 -17.46
CA SER A 95 6.10 -16.44 -18.33
C SER A 95 5.03 -17.47 -17.90
N ARG A 96 4.92 -17.74 -16.60
CA ARG A 96 3.94 -18.67 -16.03
C ARG A 96 2.67 -17.92 -15.58
N PRO A 97 1.48 -18.45 -15.89
CA PRO A 97 0.23 -17.90 -15.36
C PRO A 97 0.23 -17.96 -13.82
N MET A 98 -0.14 -16.84 -13.19
CA MET A 98 -0.37 -16.72 -11.75
C MET A 98 -1.71 -16.01 -11.50
N PRO A 99 -2.33 -16.18 -10.30
CA PRO A 99 -3.55 -15.46 -9.96
C PRO A 99 -3.39 -13.94 -10.01
N ASN A 100 -4.42 -13.24 -10.48
CA ASN A 100 -4.48 -11.78 -10.39
C ASN A 100 -4.80 -11.37 -8.95
N ARG A 101 -3.78 -10.93 -8.21
CA ARG A 101 -3.90 -10.57 -6.78
C ARG A 101 -4.79 -9.35 -6.53
N LEU A 102 -4.97 -8.47 -7.51
CA LEU A 102 -5.90 -7.33 -7.39
C LEU A 102 -7.36 -7.78 -7.52
N ALA A 103 -7.63 -8.75 -8.39
CA ALA A 103 -8.95 -9.38 -8.46
C ALA A 103 -9.27 -10.20 -7.20
N LEU A 104 -8.27 -10.92 -6.67
CA LEU A 104 -8.42 -11.62 -5.38
C LEU A 104 -8.73 -10.67 -4.23
N LEU A 105 -8.05 -9.51 -4.15
CA LEU A 105 -8.35 -8.49 -3.14
C LEU A 105 -9.78 -7.97 -3.28
N ARG A 106 -10.23 -7.64 -4.49
CA ARG A 106 -11.62 -7.24 -4.74
C ARG A 106 -12.60 -8.29 -4.23
N ASP A 107 -12.41 -9.55 -4.62
CA ASP A 107 -13.32 -10.64 -4.25
C ASP A 107 -13.31 -10.89 -2.74
N TRP A 108 -12.14 -10.80 -2.11
CA TRP A 108 -11.99 -10.93 -0.67
C TRP A 108 -12.69 -9.79 0.10
N VAL A 109 -12.57 -8.55 -0.38
CA VAL A 109 -13.29 -7.39 0.19
C VAL A 109 -14.80 -7.55 0.05
N ALA A 110 -15.28 -7.99 -1.13
CA ALA A 110 -16.69 -8.29 -1.34
C ALA A 110 -17.20 -9.40 -0.40
N GLY A 111 -16.31 -10.30 0.04
CA GLY A 111 -16.57 -11.32 1.05
C GLY A 111 -16.50 -10.86 2.51
N GLY A 112 -16.23 -9.57 2.76
CA GLY A 112 -16.18 -8.97 4.10
C GLY A 112 -14.77 -8.65 4.63
N GLY A 113 -13.72 -8.83 3.81
CA GLY A 113 -12.36 -8.41 4.15
C GLY A 113 -12.20 -6.89 4.22
N GLY A 114 -11.42 -6.38 5.16
CA GLY A 114 -11.10 -4.96 5.26
C GLY A 114 -9.95 -4.55 4.33
N LEU A 115 -10.15 -3.53 3.48
CA LEU A 115 -9.09 -2.95 2.66
C LEU A 115 -8.90 -1.47 3.00
N VAL A 116 -7.65 -1.09 3.23
CA VAL A 116 -7.23 0.31 3.36
C VAL A 116 -6.14 0.57 2.32
N MET A 117 -6.30 1.63 1.54
CA MET A 117 -5.23 2.16 0.69
C MET A 117 -4.81 3.52 1.24
N VAL A 118 -3.52 3.66 1.59
CA VAL A 118 -2.94 4.90 2.10
C VAL A 118 -2.26 5.61 0.93
N GLY A 119 -2.51 6.92 0.77
CA GLY A 119 -1.96 7.72 -0.31
C GLY A 119 -0.43 7.83 -0.25
N GLY A 120 0.19 8.03 -1.41
CA GLY A 120 1.64 8.06 -1.58
C GLY A 120 2.01 8.10 -3.06
N TYR A 121 3.29 8.21 -3.39
CA TYR A 121 3.74 8.28 -4.79
C TYR A 121 3.46 6.98 -5.54
N LEU A 122 3.42 5.84 -4.84
CA LEU A 122 3.08 4.53 -5.39
C LEU A 122 1.74 3.99 -4.86
N SER A 123 0.77 4.86 -4.59
CA SER A 123 -0.62 4.48 -4.30
C SER A 123 -1.59 5.14 -5.28
N PHE A 124 -2.83 4.65 -5.36
CA PHE A 124 -3.84 5.15 -6.32
C PHE A 124 -3.29 5.17 -7.76
N ASN A 125 -3.16 6.31 -8.44
CA ASN A 125 -2.41 6.39 -9.69
C ASN A 125 -0.98 6.87 -9.49
N GLY A 126 -0.74 7.77 -8.54
CA GLY A 126 0.58 8.12 -8.05
C GLY A 126 1.44 8.89 -9.05
N ILE A 127 2.73 9.04 -8.71
CA ILE A 127 3.70 9.79 -9.50
C ILE A 127 3.78 9.24 -10.93
N GLU A 128 3.63 10.12 -11.91
CA GLU A 128 3.61 9.79 -13.34
C GLU A 128 2.58 8.68 -13.72
N GLY A 129 1.56 8.46 -12.89
CA GLY A 129 0.60 7.36 -13.07
C GLY A 129 1.19 5.96 -12.86
N LYS A 130 2.31 5.84 -12.14
CA LYS A 130 3.06 4.56 -11.98
C LYS A 130 2.49 3.61 -10.94
N ALA A 131 1.75 4.10 -9.95
CA ALA A 131 1.05 3.22 -9.02
C ALA A 131 -0.01 2.40 -9.75
N ARG A 132 -0.71 3.04 -10.69
CA ARG A 132 -1.52 2.41 -11.75
C ARG A 132 -2.59 1.45 -11.19
N TYR A 133 -3.30 1.85 -10.13
CA TYR A 133 -4.47 1.11 -9.66
C TYR A 133 -5.72 1.44 -10.48
N GLY A 134 -5.79 2.60 -11.14
CA GLY A 134 -6.90 2.96 -12.02
C GLY A 134 -7.02 1.98 -13.20
N GLY A 135 -8.25 1.51 -13.44
CA GLY A 135 -8.58 0.48 -14.42
C GLY A 135 -8.20 -0.95 -14.01
N THR A 136 -7.81 -1.18 -12.75
CA THR A 136 -7.54 -2.53 -12.22
C THR A 136 -8.72 -3.07 -11.43
N ALA A 137 -8.78 -4.39 -11.23
CA ALA A 137 -9.90 -5.02 -10.54
C ALA A 137 -10.09 -4.54 -9.07
N VAL A 138 -9.02 -4.12 -8.39
CA VAL A 138 -9.14 -3.65 -6.99
C VAL A 138 -9.81 -2.28 -6.89
N GLU A 139 -9.88 -1.49 -7.97
CA GLU A 139 -10.59 -0.21 -8.00
C GLU A 139 -12.06 -0.38 -7.59
N GLU A 140 -12.71 -1.49 -7.99
CA GLU A 140 -14.09 -1.81 -7.61
C GLU A 140 -14.28 -1.96 -6.08
N ALA A 141 -13.21 -2.19 -5.33
CA ALA A 141 -13.23 -2.30 -3.87
C ALA A 141 -12.89 -0.99 -3.15
N LEU A 142 -12.47 0.07 -3.88
CA LEU A 142 -12.12 1.36 -3.30
C LEU A 142 -13.35 2.29 -3.29
N PRO A 143 -13.58 3.04 -2.20
CA PRO A 143 -14.70 3.98 -2.10
C PRO A 143 -14.44 5.33 -2.79
N VAL A 144 -13.57 5.37 -3.81
CA VAL A 144 -13.15 6.57 -4.54
C VAL A 144 -12.99 6.26 -6.03
N GLU A 145 -13.17 7.28 -6.87
CA GLU A 145 -12.89 7.19 -8.31
C GLU A 145 -11.43 7.59 -8.58
N LEU A 146 -10.73 6.82 -9.42
CA LEU A 146 -9.33 7.07 -9.77
C LEU A 146 -9.22 7.82 -11.10
N VAL A 147 -8.74 9.07 -11.04
CA VAL A 147 -8.57 9.90 -12.23
C VAL A 147 -7.33 9.47 -13.04
N PRO A 148 -7.40 9.32 -14.37
CA PRO A 148 -6.25 8.92 -15.18
C PRO A 148 -5.07 9.91 -15.06
N GLY A 149 -3.85 9.38 -14.97
CA GLY A 149 -2.62 10.18 -14.99
C GLY A 149 -1.95 10.28 -13.61
N ASP A 150 -1.08 11.28 -13.45
CA ASP A 150 -0.48 11.62 -12.15
C ASP A 150 -1.55 12.31 -11.30
N ASP A 151 -1.83 11.78 -10.12
CA ASP A 151 -2.90 12.25 -9.22
C ASP A 151 -2.37 13.02 -8.00
N ARG A 152 -1.07 13.35 -7.97
CA ARG A 152 -0.48 14.08 -6.86
C ARG A 152 -0.95 15.53 -6.84
N VAL A 153 -1.22 15.99 -5.62
CA VAL A 153 -1.42 17.41 -5.31
C VAL A 153 -0.33 17.81 -4.33
N GLU A 154 0.75 18.38 -4.85
CA GLU A 154 1.89 18.80 -4.04
C GLU A 154 1.56 20.15 -3.36
N LEU A 155 1.53 20.14 -2.03
CA LEU A 155 1.22 21.32 -1.19
C LEU A 155 2.38 21.60 -0.23
N PRO A 156 3.53 22.12 -0.72
CA PRO A 156 4.70 22.38 0.11
C PRO A 156 4.46 23.44 1.21
N GLU A 157 3.47 24.31 1.06
CA GLU A 157 3.01 25.25 2.09
C GLU A 157 2.24 24.57 3.24
N GLY A 158 1.89 23.29 3.08
CA GLY A 158 1.12 22.51 4.03
C GLY A 158 -0.39 22.71 3.91
N VAL A 159 -1.15 21.73 4.38
CA VAL A 159 -2.61 21.78 4.48
C VAL A 159 -3.08 21.06 5.75
N ALA A 160 -4.06 21.65 6.44
CA ALA A 160 -4.70 21.03 7.58
C ALA A 160 -5.98 20.28 7.15
N PRO A 161 -6.12 18.98 7.45
CA PRO A 161 -7.33 18.23 7.16
C PRO A 161 -8.47 18.69 8.08
N ARG A 162 -9.68 18.82 7.52
CA ARG A 162 -10.88 19.22 8.28
C ARG A 162 -11.84 18.05 8.43
N VAL A 163 -12.24 17.77 9.67
CA VAL A 163 -13.27 16.76 9.96
C VAL A 163 -14.63 17.26 9.48
N ARG A 164 -15.26 16.51 8.57
CA ARG A 164 -16.60 16.82 8.04
C ARG A 164 -17.74 16.05 8.73
N ALA A 165 -17.48 14.80 9.12
CA ALA A 165 -18.42 13.94 9.83
C ALA A 165 -17.91 13.67 11.25
N GLY A 166 -18.05 14.67 12.14
CA GLY A 166 -17.45 14.65 13.48
C GLY A 166 -18.05 13.62 14.46
N ASP A 167 -19.22 13.08 14.13
CA ASP A 167 -19.88 11.99 14.86
C ASP A 167 -19.43 10.60 14.41
N HIS A 168 -18.62 10.50 13.34
CA HIS A 168 -18.16 9.21 12.84
C HIS A 168 -17.16 8.56 13.81
N PRO A 169 -17.30 7.26 14.17
CA PRO A 169 -16.43 6.60 15.16
C PRO A 169 -14.93 6.66 14.85
N ILE A 170 -14.54 6.66 13.56
CA ILE A 170 -13.12 6.75 13.15
C ILE A 170 -12.45 8.04 13.62
N VAL A 171 -13.18 9.16 13.70
CA VAL A 171 -12.62 10.46 14.09
C VAL A 171 -12.94 10.81 15.54
N ALA A 172 -13.49 9.88 16.32
CA ALA A 172 -13.75 10.10 17.74
C ALA A 172 -12.43 10.41 18.47
N GLY A 173 -12.37 11.57 19.13
CA GLY A 173 -11.16 12.03 19.82
C GLY A 173 -10.10 12.68 18.91
N VAL A 174 -10.35 12.77 17.60
CA VAL A 174 -9.52 13.52 16.65
C VAL A 174 -10.10 14.93 16.52
N ALA A 175 -9.45 15.91 17.12
CA ALA A 175 -9.74 17.31 16.83
C ALA A 175 -9.06 17.69 15.51
N GLY A 176 -9.80 18.21 14.54
CA GLY A 176 -9.20 18.92 13.42
C GLY A 176 -8.69 20.28 13.90
N GLU A 177 -7.62 20.79 13.28
CA GLU A 177 -7.33 22.23 13.30
C GLU A 177 -8.09 22.95 12.17
#